data_AF-A0A820MV60-F1
#
_entry.id   AF-A0A820MV60-F1
#
_cell.length_a   1.000
_cell.length_b   1.000
_cell.length_c   1.000
_cell.angle_alpha   90.00
_cell.angle_beta   90.00
_cell.angle_gamma   90.00
#
_symmetry.space_group_name_H-M   'P 1'
#
loop_
_entity.id
_entity.type
_entity.pdbx_description
1 polymer ?
#
loop_
_entity_poly.entity_id
_entity_poly.type
_entity_poly.pdbx_seq_one_letter_code
_entity_poly.pdbx_strand_id
1 'polypeptide(L)'
;LLNSPLIEAESFRLHSLIDKLTEIFRNGTLLQEEHQKKLNEFYGKTNQRWELIYKATRDGFDTNTFHSRCNNKGPTMTIIQSNNNYLFGGYTAIPWTSDNSWKNDTTAFLFTLTNPHNIPPTKYLINP
;
A
#
# COMPACT_ATOMS: atom_id res chain seq x y z
N LEU A 1 7.34 -23.49 36.53
CA LEU A 1 6.44 -24.02 35.49
C LEU A 1 7.17 -23.86 34.17
N LEU A 2 7.57 -24.98 33.56
CA LEU A 2 8.46 -25.02 32.41
C LEU A 2 7.73 -24.54 31.14
N ASN A 3 8.27 -23.53 30.47
CA ASN A 3 7.94 -23.26 29.07
C ASN A 3 8.45 -24.45 28.26
N SER A 4 7.56 -25.37 27.90
CA SER A 4 7.88 -26.50 27.03
C SER A 4 8.20 -25.98 25.63
N PRO A 5 9.25 -26.49 24.95
CA PRO A 5 9.59 -26.10 23.57
C PRO A 5 8.42 -26.22 22.59
N LEU A 6 7.50 -27.15 22.86
CA LEU A 6 6.28 -27.34 22.06
C LEU A 6 5.31 -26.14 22.20
N ILE A 7 5.11 -25.62 23.42
CA ILE A 7 4.22 -24.48 23.68
C ILE A 7 4.78 -23.21 23.02
N GLU A 8 6.10 -23.04 23.05
CA GLU A 8 6.76 -21.91 22.41
C GLU A 8 6.65 -21.97 20.87
N ALA A 9 6.82 -23.15 20.27
CA ALA A 9 6.65 -23.34 18.84
C ALA A 9 5.19 -23.13 18.36
N GLU A 10 4.20 -23.55 19.16
CA GLU A 10 2.79 -23.30 18.87
C GLU A 10 2.43 -21.82 19.02
N SER A 11 2.94 -21.16 20.06
CA SER A 11 2.81 -19.71 20.24
C SER A 11 3.39 -18.97 19.03
N PHE A 12 4.59 -19.31 18.59
CA PHE A 12 5.21 -18.70 17.41
C PHE A 12 4.38 -18.92 16.13
N ARG A 13 3.87 -20.14 15.92
CA ARG A 13 2.97 -20.43 14.78
C ARG A 13 1.69 -19.62 14.84
N LEU A 14 1.08 -19.47 16.02
CA LEU A 14 -0.15 -18.70 16.20
C LEU A 14 0.08 -17.22 15.93
N HIS A 15 1.16 -16.63 16.45
CA HIS A 15 1.53 -15.25 16.16
C HIS A 15 1.77 -15.05 14.66
N SER A 16 2.53 -15.94 14.00
CA SER A 16 2.74 -15.88 12.55
C SER A 16 1.44 -16.01 11.74
N LEU A 17 0.47 -16.80 12.21
CA LEU A 17 -0.85 -16.92 11.61
C LEU A 17 -1.68 -15.64 11.80
N ILE A 18 -1.63 -15.03 12.98
CA ILE A 18 -2.28 -13.74 13.27
C ILE A 18 -1.67 -12.65 12.38
N ASP A 19 -0.34 -12.58 12.25
CA ASP A 19 0.36 -11.61 11.41
C ASP A 19 -0.01 -11.75 9.92
N LYS A 20 -0.16 -12.98 9.43
CA LYS A 20 -0.67 -13.24 8.07
C LYS A 20 -2.15 -12.84 7.89
N LEU A 21 -2.95 -12.95 8.95
CA LEU A 21 -4.36 -12.55 8.92
C LEU A 21 -4.54 -11.03 9.06
N THR A 22 -3.55 -10.32 9.63
CA THR A 22 -3.52 -8.86 9.78
C THR A 22 -2.83 -8.14 8.63
N GLU A 23 -2.28 -8.85 7.64
CA GLU A 23 -1.59 -8.23 6.49
C GLU A 23 -2.58 -7.38 5.67
N ILE A 24 -2.49 -6.06 5.85
CA ILE A 24 -3.34 -5.04 5.21
C ILE A 24 -2.94 -4.90 3.73
N PHE A 25 -1.65 -4.93 3.42
CA PHE A 25 -1.10 -4.90 2.06
C PHE A 25 -0.41 -6.23 1.75
N ARG A 26 -1.14 -7.16 1.14
CA ARG A 26 -0.64 -8.51 0.86
C ARG A 26 0.45 -8.52 -0.19
N ASN A 27 1.45 -9.37 0.02
CA ASN A 27 2.55 -9.63 -0.93
C ASN A 27 3.44 -8.40 -1.22
N GLY A 28 3.32 -7.33 -0.42
CA GLY A 28 4.11 -6.11 -0.53
C GLY A 28 5.24 -6.10 0.51
N THR A 29 6.47 -5.86 0.06
CA THR A 29 7.65 -5.80 0.97
C THR A 29 8.08 -4.38 1.30
N LEU A 30 7.42 -3.37 0.73
CA LEU A 30 7.85 -1.97 0.82
C LEU A 30 7.36 -1.28 2.11
N LEU A 31 6.22 -1.71 2.63
CA LEU A 31 5.52 -1.05 3.72
C LEU A 31 5.68 -1.80 5.04
N GLN A 32 6.22 -1.12 6.05
CA GLN A 32 6.11 -1.55 7.45
C GLN A 32 4.65 -1.46 7.95
N GLU A 33 4.33 -2.15 9.04
CA GLU A 33 2.97 -2.22 9.59
C GLU A 33 2.37 -0.83 9.89
N GLU A 34 3.17 0.09 10.43
CA GLU A 34 2.74 1.46 10.72
C GLU A 34 2.31 2.24 9.46
N HIS A 35 3.02 2.04 8.36
CA HIS A 35 2.69 2.63 7.07
C HIS A 35 1.35 2.08 6.57
N GLN A 36 1.16 0.76 6.65
CA GLN A 36 -0.07 0.10 6.22
C GLN A 36 -1.30 0.60 7.00
N LYS A 37 -1.18 0.71 8.33
CA LYS A 37 -2.22 1.27 9.20
C LYS A 37 -2.57 2.70 8.81
N LYS A 38 -1.55 3.54 8.59
CA LYS A 38 -1.73 4.96 8.23
C LYS A 38 -2.37 5.14 6.86
N LEU A 39 -2.01 4.32 5.87
CA LEU A 39 -2.66 4.32 4.56
C LEU A 39 -4.15 3.94 4.65
N ASN A 40 -4.51 2.97 5.49
CA ASN A 40 -5.91 2.62 5.75
C ASN A 40 -6.69 3.72 6.49
N GLU A 41 -6.03 4.44 7.40
CA GLU A 41 -6.59 5.63 8.04
C GLU A 41 -6.85 6.74 7.00
N PHE A 42 -5.91 6.99 6.09
CA PHE A 42 -6.08 7.95 5.00
C PHE A 42 -7.24 7.60 4.08
N TYR A 43 -7.37 6.31 3.75
CA TYR A 43 -8.49 5.75 2.98
C TYR A 43 -9.83 5.83 3.74
N GLY A 44 -9.82 5.90 5.08
CA GLY A 44 -11.02 5.98 5.91
C GLY A 44 -11.60 4.62 6.32
N LYS A 45 -10.87 3.52 6.13
CA LYS A 45 -11.30 2.16 6.53
C LYS A 45 -10.11 1.35 7.06
N THR A 46 -10.03 1.25 8.38
CA THR A 46 -8.91 0.64 9.13
C THR A 46 -8.65 -0.83 8.79
N ASN A 47 -9.69 -1.60 8.45
CA ASN A 47 -9.61 -3.03 8.11
C ASN A 47 -9.65 -3.30 6.60
N GLN A 48 -9.41 -2.28 5.76
CA GLN A 48 -9.31 -2.50 4.33
C GLN A 48 -8.11 -3.40 4.01
N ARG A 49 -8.26 -4.29 3.04
CA ARG A 49 -7.15 -5.11 2.53
C ARG A 49 -6.85 -4.72 1.09
N TRP A 50 -5.58 -4.67 0.77
CA TRP A 50 -5.03 -4.30 -0.53
C TRP A 50 -4.24 -5.47 -1.09
N GLU A 51 -4.33 -5.65 -2.41
CA GLU A 51 -3.59 -6.66 -3.14
C GLU A 51 -2.55 -5.98 -4.03
N LEU A 52 -1.31 -6.47 -3.99
CA LEU A 52 -0.24 -5.99 -4.86
C LEU A 52 -0.43 -6.48 -6.30
N ILE A 53 -1.06 -5.65 -7.14
CA ILE A 53 -1.28 -5.96 -8.56
C ILE A 53 -0.08 -5.65 -9.46
N TYR A 54 0.78 -4.71 -9.05
CA TYR A 54 1.97 -4.28 -9.80
C TYR A 54 3.11 -3.86 -8.86
N LYS A 55 4.35 -4.25 -9.18
CA LYS A 55 5.58 -3.78 -8.53
C LYS A 55 6.66 -3.64 -9.58
N ALA A 56 7.14 -2.42 -9.81
CA ALA A 56 8.10 -2.14 -10.89
C ALA A 56 9.38 -2.99 -10.83
N THR A 57 9.92 -3.26 -9.64
CA THR A 57 11.11 -4.12 -9.46
C THR A 57 10.85 -5.62 -9.67
N ARG A 58 9.58 -6.05 -9.71
CA ARG A 58 9.16 -7.43 -10.03
C ARG A 58 8.74 -7.55 -11.49
N ASP A 59 7.97 -6.58 -11.97
CA ASP A 59 7.23 -6.68 -13.23
C ASP A 59 7.92 -5.93 -14.38
N GLY A 60 8.79 -4.97 -14.09
CA GLY A 60 9.36 -4.03 -15.06
C GLY A 60 8.86 -2.60 -14.84
N PHE A 61 9.64 -1.63 -15.28
CA PHE A 61 9.35 -0.18 -15.11
C PHE A 61 8.59 0.43 -16.30
N ASP A 62 8.26 -0.36 -17.32
CA ASP A 62 7.64 0.15 -18.54
C ASP A 62 6.13 0.39 -18.38
N THR A 63 5.64 1.41 -19.09
CA THR A 63 4.25 1.84 -19.05
C THR A 63 3.28 0.76 -19.53
N ASN A 64 3.68 -0.07 -20.50
CA ASN A 64 2.83 -1.13 -21.03
C ASN A 64 2.58 -2.22 -19.98
N THR A 65 3.61 -2.62 -19.24
CA THR A 65 3.48 -3.57 -18.14
C THR A 65 2.59 -3.01 -17.04
N PHE A 66 2.75 -1.74 -16.66
CA PHE A 66 1.85 -1.10 -15.71
C PHE A 66 0.38 -1.18 -16.17
N HIS A 67 0.09 -0.75 -17.39
CA HIS A 67 -1.28 -0.78 -17.93
C HIS A 67 -1.83 -2.20 -18.06
N SER A 68 -1.01 -3.18 -18.47
CA SER A 68 -1.45 -4.58 -18.57
C SER A 68 -1.91 -5.16 -17.22
N ARG A 69 -1.34 -4.68 -16.11
CA ARG A 69 -1.63 -5.15 -14.75
C ARG A 69 -2.67 -4.31 -14.02
N CYS A 70 -2.66 -2.99 -14.22
CA CYS A 70 -3.44 -2.04 -13.44
C CYS A 70 -4.74 -1.58 -14.13
N ASN A 71 -4.86 -1.70 -15.45
CA ASN A 71 -6.06 -1.26 -16.14
C ASN A 71 -7.30 -1.99 -15.62
N ASN A 72 -8.38 -1.25 -15.41
CA ASN A 72 -9.67 -1.75 -14.94
C ASN A 72 -9.66 -2.43 -13.55
N LYS A 73 -8.62 -2.21 -12.71
CA LYS A 73 -8.50 -2.80 -11.36
C LYS A 73 -8.86 -1.85 -10.20
N GLY A 74 -9.26 -0.61 -10.49
CA GLY A 74 -9.51 0.43 -9.49
C GLY A 74 -10.59 0.07 -8.45
N PRO A 75 -10.56 0.68 -7.25
CA PRO A 75 -9.68 1.76 -6.80
C PRO A 75 -8.23 1.30 -6.57
N THR A 76 -7.25 2.20 -6.74
CA THR A 76 -5.82 1.86 -6.53
C THR A 76 -5.12 2.84 -5.60
N MET A 77 -4.14 2.30 -4.85
CA MET A 77 -3.19 3.09 -4.09
C MET A 77 -1.80 2.86 -4.65
N THR A 78 -1.19 3.92 -5.16
CA THR A 78 0.17 3.89 -5.72
C THR A 78 1.14 4.36 -4.66
N ILE A 79 2.18 3.57 -4.42
CA ILE A 79 3.25 3.86 -3.46
C ILE A 79 4.56 3.95 -4.23
N ILE A 80 5.28 5.04 -4.01
CA ILE A 80 6.56 5.36 -4.63
C ILE A 80 7.61 5.41 -3.53
N GLN A 81 8.73 4.73 -3.76
CA GLN A 81 9.95 4.89 -2.99
C GLN A 81 10.96 5.68 -3.82
N SER A 82 11.42 6.82 -3.30
CA SER A 82 12.53 7.56 -3.93
C SER A 82 13.87 6.87 -3.71
N ASN A 83 14.90 7.32 -4.44
CA ASN A 83 16.29 6.88 -4.25
C ASN A 83 16.81 7.13 -2.82
N ASN A 84 16.22 8.11 -2.10
CA ASN A 84 16.56 8.42 -0.72
C ASN A 84 15.64 7.67 0.29
N ASN A 85 14.97 6.60 -0.14
CA ASN A 85 14.07 5.77 0.65
C ASN A 85 12.82 6.47 1.19
N TYR A 86 12.48 7.67 0.70
CA TYR A 86 11.22 8.34 1.07
C TYR A 86 10.02 7.68 0.41
N LEU A 87 8.95 7.48 1.18
CA LEU A 87 7.70 6.83 0.80
C LEU A 87 6.59 7.87 0.67
N PHE A 88 5.97 7.92 -0.50
CA PHE A 88 4.88 8.84 -0.83
C PHE A 88 4.05 8.25 -1.96
N GLY A 89 2.96 8.91 -2.34
CA GLY A 89 2.16 8.44 -3.46
C GLY A 89 0.79 9.07 -3.50
N GLY A 90 -0.17 8.31 -4.02
CA GLY A 90 -1.54 8.77 -4.18
C GLY A 90 -2.54 7.65 -4.29
N TYR A 91 -3.79 8.01 -4.07
CA TYR A 91 -4.96 7.16 -4.23
C TYR A 91 -5.86 7.72 -5.31
N THR A 92 -6.49 6.83 -6.07
CA THR A 92 -7.63 7.15 -6.92
C THR A 92 -8.67 6.04 -6.87
N ALA A 93 -9.95 6.44 -6.82
CA ALA A 93 -11.09 5.58 -7.02
C ALA A 93 -11.32 5.21 -8.49
N ILE A 94 -10.81 6.01 -9.42
CA ILE A 94 -11.04 5.81 -10.85
C ILE A 94 -10.07 4.75 -11.39
N PRO A 95 -10.56 3.71 -12.08
CA PRO A 95 -9.69 2.72 -12.69
C PRO A 95 -8.77 3.32 -13.75
N TRP A 96 -7.53 2.82 -13.82
CA TRP A 96 -6.62 3.11 -14.91
C TRP A 96 -7.16 2.58 -16.24
N THR A 97 -6.91 3.33 -17.31
CA THR A 97 -7.30 3.02 -18.69
C THR A 97 -6.18 3.43 -19.65
N SER A 98 -6.18 2.86 -20.86
CA SER A 98 -5.26 3.24 -21.95
C SER A 98 -5.97 4.06 -23.03
N ASP A 99 -7.01 4.80 -22.67
CA ASP A 99 -7.80 5.65 -23.56
C ASP A 99 -7.20 7.06 -23.74
N ASN A 100 -6.04 7.33 -23.13
CA ASN A 100 -5.34 8.61 -23.17
C ASN A 100 -6.21 9.80 -22.74
N SER A 101 -7.19 9.58 -21.85
CA SER A 101 -8.07 10.63 -21.34
C SER A 101 -7.73 10.99 -19.89
N TRP A 102 -7.89 12.27 -19.55
CA TRP A 102 -7.94 12.68 -18.15
C TRP A 102 -9.20 12.13 -17.49
N LYS A 103 -9.12 11.85 -16.20
CA LYS A 103 -10.25 11.43 -15.37
C LYS A 103 -10.34 12.36 -14.17
N ASN A 104 -11.57 12.71 -13.78
CA ASN A 104 -11.82 13.47 -12.57
C ASN A 104 -12.19 12.51 -11.44
N ASP A 105 -11.51 12.65 -10.31
CA ASP A 105 -11.76 11.89 -9.10
C ASP A 105 -11.77 12.84 -7.90
N THR A 106 -12.96 13.16 -7.42
CA THR A 106 -13.15 14.05 -6.25
C THR A 106 -12.74 13.39 -4.94
N THR A 107 -12.45 12.09 -4.96
CA THR A 107 -11.97 11.32 -3.79
C THR A 107 -10.46 11.06 -3.84
N ALA A 108 -9.79 11.46 -4.92
CA ALA A 108 -8.36 11.30 -5.04
C ALA A 108 -7.61 12.16 -4.01
N PHE A 109 -6.50 11.61 -3.53
CA PHE A 109 -5.62 12.31 -2.60
C PHE A 109 -4.16 11.89 -2.83
N LEU A 110 -3.25 12.81 -2.53
CA LEU A 110 -1.82 12.51 -2.41
C LEU A 110 -1.48 12.28 -0.95
N PHE A 111 -0.36 11.60 -0.70
CA PHE A 111 0.15 11.43 0.65
C PHE A 111 1.67 11.38 0.70
N THR A 112 2.21 11.73 1.85
CA THR A 112 3.57 11.36 2.26
C THR A 112 3.50 10.45 3.48
N LEU A 113 4.38 9.46 3.54
CA LEU A 113 4.61 8.61 4.72
C LEU A 113 5.95 8.96 5.35
N THR A 114 6.99 9.10 4.53
CA THR A 114 8.31 9.61 4.93
C THR A 114 8.80 10.62 3.89
N ASN A 115 9.60 11.60 4.31
CA ASN A 115 10.05 12.72 3.47
C ASN A 115 11.29 13.40 4.10
N PRO A 116 12.05 14.20 3.33
CA PRO A 116 13.28 14.84 3.83
C PRO A 116 13.06 15.93 4.87
N HIS A 117 11.81 16.34 5.10
CA HIS A 117 11.46 17.44 6.00
C HIS A 117 10.89 16.95 7.33
N ASN A 118 10.93 15.64 7.60
CA ASN A 118 10.35 15.01 8.79
C ASN A 118 8.87 15.39 9.01
N ILE A 119 8.15 15.70 7.93
CA ILE A 119 6.71 15.92 7.99
C ILE A 119 6.10 14.57 8.40
N PRO A 120 5.24 14.52 9.43
CA PRO A 120 4.58 13.27 9.79
C PRO A 120 3.75 12.75 8.62
N PRO A 121 3.37 11.46 8.60
CA PRO A 121 2.50 10.95 7.56
C PRO A 121 1.27 11.85 7.37
N THR A 122 1.12 12.39 6.16
CA THR A 122 0.13 13.44 5.86
C THR A 122 -0.61 13.11 4.58
N LYS A 123 -1.94 13.27 4.61
CA LYS A 123 -2.84 13.21 3.45
C LYS A 123 -3.09 14.62 2.92
N TYR A 124 -2.94 14.80 1.61
CA TYR A 124 -3.24 16.03 0.90
C TYR A 124 -4.44 15.79 -0.01
N LEU A 125 -5.55 16.46 0.28
CA LEU A 125 -6.72 16.43 -0.58
C LEU A 125 -6.44 17.24 -1.85
N ILE A 126 -6.93 16.75 -2.99
CA ILE A 126 -6.94 17.54 -4.20
C ILE A 126 -8.08 18.55 -4.05
N ASN A 127 -7.73 19.82 -3.84
CA ASN A 127 -8.71 20.90 -3.92
C ASN A 127 -8.87 21.25 -5.42
N PRO A 128 -10.05 21.00 -6.02
CA PRO A 128 -10.32 21.39 -7.40
C PRO A 128 -10.35 22.91 -7.58
#